data_AF-A0A7J9RMJ9-F1
#
_entry.id   AF-A0A7J9RMJ9-F1
#
_cell.length_a   1.000
_cell.length_b   1.000
_cell.length_c   1.000
_cell.angle_alpha   90.00
_cell.angle_beta   90.00
_cell.angle_gamma   90.00
#
_symmetry.space_group_name_H-M   'P 1'
#
loop_
_entity.id
_entity.type
_entity.pdbx_description
1 polymer ?
#
loop_
_entity_poly.entity_id
_entity_poly.type
_entity_poly.pdbx_seq_one_letter_code
_entity_poly.pdbx_strand_id
1 'polypeptide(L)'
;MRTSDVKRSFGNKVTWDTPFEEHFLNFVNEVNGCVFSNGKDKNKALNLDFFDIKGKFDLVYIDTPYISQESVGVDYLEFYHFLEGIVNYPKWKDMIDYRSKHRRIKHNKPVWCDKNKIHTAFNKLFKKFQNAVIVVSYRSDGIPSIENLTGILEKYKPIVREARYESYKYVLSNNNSEECLLVGLDENG
;
A
#
# COMPACT_ATOMS: atom_id res chain seq x y z
N MET A 1 -23.97 13.21 7.53
CA MET A 1 -24.45 12.02 8.28
C MET A 1 -25.73 11.56 7.60
N ARG A 2 -25.83 10.31 7.14
CA ARG A 2 -27.08 9.80 6.53
C ARG A 2 -28.06 9.49 7.66
N THR A 3 -29.24 10.12 7.63
CA THR A 3 -30.28 10.05 8.68
C THR A 3 -31.43 9.09 8.33
N SER A 4 -31.29 8.32 7.24
CA SER A 4 -32.36 7.46 6.74
C SER A 4 -32.49 6.20 7.57
N ASP A 5 -33.70 5.95 8.05
CA ASP A 5 -34.06 4.76 8.83
C ASP A 5 -34.35 3.60 7.87
N VAL A 6 -33.46 2.62 7.84
CA VAL A 6 -33.55 1.45 6.95
C VAL A 6 -33.45 0.18 7.79
N LYS A 7 -34.26 -0.84 7.46
CA LYS A 7 -34.16 -2.17 8.08
C LYS A 7 -32.78 -2.77 7.78
N ARG A 8 -31.88 -2.75 8.76
CA ARG A 8 -30.51 -3.29 8.63
C ARG A 8 -30.52 -4.76 9.03
N SER A 9 -30.15 -5.64 8.11
CA SER A 9 -29.95 -7.08 8.36
C SER A 9 -28.47 -7.43 8.19
N PHE A 10 -27.57 -6.89 9.00
CA PHE A 10 -26.16 -7.31 9.02
C PHE A 10 -25.55 -7.16 10.43
N GLY A 11 -24.74 -8.15 10.81
CA GLY A 11 -24.24 -8.43 12.16
C GLY A 11 -23.25 -7.44 12.79
N ASN A 12 -23.36 -6.14 12.53
CA ASN A 12 -22.54 -5.11 13.17
C ASN A 12 -23.38 -4.02 13.87
N LYS A 13 -24.63 -4.32 14.27
CA LYS A 13 -25.51 -3.35 14.95
C LYS A 13 -24.80 -2.68 16.14
N VAL A 14 -24.09 -3.47 16.94
CA VAL A 14 -23.29 -2.99 18.07
C VAL A 14 -22.27 -1.94 17.62
N THR A 15 -21.47 -2.21 16.58
CA THR A 15 -20.48 -1.26 16.05
C THR A 15 -21.12 0.04 15.56
N TRP A 16 -22.30 -0.01 14.94
CA TRP A 16 -22.97 1.19 14.42
C TRP A 16 -23.66 2.02 15.50
N ASP A 17 -24.06 1.40 16.60
CA ASP A 17 -24.78 2.04 17.71
C ASP A 17 -23.81 2.55 18.80
N THR A 18 -22.57 2.05 18.85
CA THR A 18 -21.51 2.58 19.72
C THR A 18 -21.07 3.98 19.29
N PRO A 19 -20.98 4.96 20.21
CA PRO A 19 -20.53 6.32 19.89
C PRO A 19 -19.13 6.37 19.25
N PHE A 20 -18.93 7.33 18.35
CA PHE A 20 -17.64 7.54 17.69
C PHE A 20 -16.48 7.72 18.68
N GLU A 21 -16.70 8.45 19.77
CA GLU A 21 -15.69 8.69 20.81
C GLU A 21 -15.21 7.40 21.47
N GLU A 22 -16.13 6.47 21.74
CA GLU A 22 -15.79 5.18 22.33
C GLU A 22 -14.93 4.34 21.37
N HIS A 23 -15.33 4.27 20.10
CA HIS A 23 -14.51 3.62 19.07
C HIS A 23 -13.13 4.27 18.95
N PHE A 24 -13.08 5.60 18.92
CA PHE A 24 -11.84 6.35 18.78
C PHE A 24 -10.87 6.04 19.93
N LEU A 25 -11.35 6.08 21.18
CA LEU A 25 -10.52 5.77 22.35
C LEU A 25 -10.08 4.29 22.37
N ASN A 26 -10.95 3.37 21.97
CA ASN A 26 -10.60 1.96 21.85
C ASN A 26 -9.48 1.74 20.81
N PHE A 27 -9.59 2.34 19.63
CA PHE A 27 -8.53 2.27 18.62
C PHE A 27 -7.24 2.97 19.07
N VAL A 28 -7.32 4.10 19.77
CA VAL A 28 -6.13 4.75 20.34
C VAL A 28 -5.43 3.83 21.34
N ASN A 29 -6.17 3.16 22.21
CA ASN A 29 -5.61 2.21 23.18
C ASN A 29 -4.97 1.00 22.50
N GLU A 30 -5.64 0.43 21.48
CA GLU A 30 -5.13 -0.69 20.69
C GLU A 30 -3.82 -0.31 19.99
N VAL A 31 -3.82 0.80 19.24
CA VAL A 31 -2.64 1.28 18.51
C VAL A 31 -1.49 1.60 19.46
N ASN A 32 -1.75 2.26 20.59
CA ASN A 32 -0.72 2.54 21.59
C ASN A 32 -0.15 1.25 22.20
N GLY A 33 -0.97 0.21 22.36
CA GLY A 33 -0.53 -1.13 22.77
C GLY A 33 0.38 -1.82 21.75
N CYS A 34 0.27 -1.46 20.47
CA CYS A 34 1.15 -1.95 19.40
C CYS A 34 2.47 -1.15 19.29
N VAL A 35 2.64 -0.03 19.99
CA VAL A 35 3.89 0.73 20.00
C VAL A 35 4.85 0.10 20.99
N PHE A 36 5.87 -0.58 20.48
CA PHE A 36 6.93 -1.18 21.31
C PHE A 36 8.32 -0.74 20.85
N SER A 37 9.27 -0.78 21.77
CA SER A 37 10.69 -0.64 21.45
C SER A 37 11.31 -2.00 21.20
N ASN A 38 12.00 -2.15 20.07
CA ASN A 38 12.86 -3.31 19.81
C ASN A 38 14.27 -3.15 20.42
N GLY A 39 14.47 -2.15 21.28
CA GLY A 39 15.77 -1.81 21.89
C GLY A 39 16.79 -1.25 20.89
N LYS A 40 16.35 -0.83 19.70
CA LYS A 40 17.21 -0.19 18.69
C LYS A 40 16.96 1.31 18.64
N ASP A 41 18.01 2.08 18.87
CA ASP A 41 17.95 3.56 18.88
C ASP A 41 17.91 4.18 17.47
N LYS A 42 17.91 3.36 16.41
CA LYS A 42 18.17 3.80 15.02
C LYS A 42 17.04 3.50 14.03
N ASN A 43 15.85 3.11 14.51
CA ASN A 43 14.68 2.97 13.62
C ASN A 43 14.31 4.35 13.05
N LYS A 44 14.12 4.43 11.73
CA LYS A 44 13.77 5.68 11.05
C LYS A 44 12.58 5.45 10.15
N ALA A 45 11.59 6.35 10.22
CA ALA A 45 10.53 6.50 9.24
C ALA A 45 10.78 7.77 8.44
N LEU A 46 10.77 7.67 7.11
CA LEU A 46 11.08 8.77 6.21
C LEU A 46 9.94 8.93 5.19
N ASN A 47 9.51 10.17 4.98
CA ASN A 47 8.60 10.52 3.88
C ASN A 47 9.44 10.97 2.68
N LEU A 48 9.89 10.02 1.85
CA LEU A 48 10.74 10.27 0.69
C LEU A 48 10.28 9.40 -0.48
N ASP A 49 10.58 9.85 -1.70
CA ASP A 49 10.57 8.95 -2.85
C ASP A 49 11.69 7.91 -2.67
N PHE A 50 11.42 6.67 -3.07
CA PHE A 50 12.42 5.60 -2.96
C PHE A 50 13.71 5.93 -3.71
N PHE A 51 13.70 6.78 -4.75
CA PHE A 51 14.90 7.28 -5.43
C PHE A 51 15.79 8.16 -4.57
N ASP A 52 15.24 8.80 -3.54
CA ASP A 52 15.98 9.72 -2.67
C ASP A 52 16.52 9.04 -1.40
N ILE A 53 16.08 7.81 -1.13
CA ILE A 53 16.59 7.02 0.00
C ILE A 53 18.10 6.75 -0.19
N LYS A 54 18.92 7.12 0.79
CA LYS A 54 20.38 6.92 0.79
C LYS A 54 20.76 5.84 1.80
N GLY A 55 21.71 4.99 1.43
CA GLY A 55 22.26 3.97 2.33
C GLY A 55 22.61 2.67 1.60
N LYS A 56 23.22 1.75 2.34
CA LYS A 56 23.33 0.34 1.97
C LYS A 56 22.31 -0.43 2.79
N PHE A 57 21.67 -1.41 2.18
CA PHE A 57 20.62 -2.22 2.79
C PHE A 57 20.97 -3.68 2.56
N ASP A 58 20.80 -4.51 3.59
CA ASP A 58 20.95 -5.96 3.46
C ASP A 58 19.68 -6.59 2.89
N LEU A 59 18.51 -6.02 3.21
CA LEU A 59 17.20 -6.44 2.72
C LEU A 59 16.29 -5.23 2.49
N VAL A 60 15.48 -5.28 1.44
CA VAL A 60 14.44 -4.32 1.12
C VAL A 60 13.13 -5.06 0.91
N TYR A 61 12.14 -4.76 1.75
CA TYR A 61 10.75 -5.20 1.60
C TYR A 61 9.96 -4.13 0.84
N ILE A 62 9.26 -4.54 -0.21
CA ILE A 62 8.57 -3.68 -1.15
C ILE A 62 7.09 -4.07 -1.15
N ASP A 63 6.24 -3.13 -0.79
CA ASP A 63 4.78 -3.24 -0.87
C ASP A 63 4.25 -2.02 -1.62
N THR A 64 4.10 -2.17 -2.93
CA THR A 64 3.66 -1.08 -3.81
C THR A 64 2.14 -1.12 -3.98
N PRO A 65 1.48 0.02 -4.25
CA PRO A 65 0.08 0.02 -4.65
C PRO A 65 -0.16 -0.93 -5.84
N TYR A 66 -1.22 -1.72 -5.79
CA TYR A 66 -1.56 -2.69 -6.84
C TYR A 66 -2.54 -2.08 -7.84
N ILE A 67 -2.28 -2.30 -9.14
CA ILE A 67 -3.25 -2.03 -10.21
C ILE A 67 -3.93 -3.37 -10.53
N SER A 68 -5.22 -3.50 -10.29
CA SER A 68 -5.96 -4.70 -10.68
C SER A 68 -6.11 -4.79 -12.21
N GLN A 69 -6.38 -6.00 -12.72
CA GLN A 69 -6.62 -6.23 -14.15
C GLN A 69 -7.73 -5.35 -14.76
N GLU A 70 -8.70 -4.93 -13.94
CA GLU A 70 -9.78 -4.01 -14.34
C GLU A 70 -9.28 -2.56 -14.61
N SER A 71 -7.97 -2.33 -14.55
CA SER A 71 -7.28 -1.10 -14.96
C SER A 71 -7.57 0.15 -14.13
N VAL A 72 -8.35 0.02 -13.05
CA VAL A 72 -8.60 1.13 -12.12
C VAL A 72 -7.55 1.06 -11.03
N GLY A 73 -6.40 1.73 -11.25
CA GLY A 73 -5.47 2.02 -10.16
C GLY A 73 -6.19 2.89 -9.12
N VAL A 74 -6.29 2.40 -7.89
CA VAL A 74 -6.92 3.13 -6.78
C VAL A 74 -5.85 4.02 -6.16
N ASP A 75 -5.96 5.33 -6.38
CA ASP A 75 -5.13 6.30 -5.68
C ASP A 75 -5.82 6.67 -4.36
N TYR A 76 -5.29 6.15 -3.25
CA TYR A 76 -5.84 6.40 -1.91
C TYR A 76 -5.86 7.88 -1.53
N LEU A 77 -4.99 8.70 -2.13
CA LEU A 77 -4.95 10.14 -1.92
C LEU A 77 -6.22 10.85 -2.45
N GLU A 78 -6.96 10.20 -3.36
CA GLU A 78 -8.24 10.71 -3.86
C GLU A 78 -9.40 10.54 -2.87
N PHE A 79 -9.35 9.54 -1.99
CA PHE A 79 -10.48 9.18 -1.12
C PHE A 79 -10.41 9.80 0.27
N TYR A 80 -9.21 9.89 0.85
CA TYR A 80 -9.02 10.19 2.27
C TYR A 80 -8.11 11.38 2.52
N HIS A 81 -8.42 12.52 1.91
CA HIS A 81 -7.63 13.74 2.11
C HIS A 81 -7.60 14.27 3.55
N PHE A 82 -8.39 13.71 4.47
CA PHE A 82 -8.39 14.11 5.87
C PHE A 82 -7.12 13.67 6.60
N LEU A 83 -6.48 12.56 6.20
CA LEU A 83 -5.23 12.10 6.83
C LEU A 83 -4.12 13.12 6.59
N GLU A 84 -3.89 13.45 5.32
CA GLU A 84 -2.98 14.52 4.91
C GLU A 84 -3.37 15.88 5.51
N GLY A 85 -4.67 16.12 5.62
CA GLY A 85 -5.23 17.32 6.22
C GLY A 85 -4.92 17.46 7.71
N ILE A 86 -4.97 16.39 8.49
CA ILE A 86 -4.62 16.40 9.91
C ILE A 86 -3.12 16.67 10.09
N VAL A 87 -2.28 16.06 9.24
CA VAL A 87 -0.82 16.24 9.27
C VAL A 87 -0.41 17.66 8.85
N ASN A 88 -1.13 18.28 7.90
CA ASN A 88 -0.82 19.59 7.36
C ASN A 88 -2.00 20.57 7.44
N TYR A 89 -2.59 20.67 8.63
CA TYR A 89 -3.83 21.39 8.88
C TYR A 89 -3.85 22.84 8.34
N PRO A 90 -2.79 23.65 8.52
CA PRO A 90 -2.79 25.03 8.04
C PRO A 90 -2.90 25.16 6.52
N LYS A 91 -2.39 24.19 5.76
CA LYS A 91 -2.40 24.21 4.28
C LYS A 91 -3.52 23.38 3.67
N TRP A 92 -4.27 22.64 4.48
CA TRP A 92 -5.23 21.65 4.00
C TRP A 92 -6.23 22.24 3.00
N LYS A 93 -6.79 23.41 3.29
CA LYS A 93 -7.72 24.11 2.37
C LYS A 93 -7.11 24.32 0.96
N ASP A 94 -5.82 24.62 0.88
CA ASP A 94 -5.16 24.96 -0.38
C ASP A 94 -4.77 23.70 -1.16
N MET A 95 -4.62 22.57 -0.47
CA MET A 95 -4.34 21.25 -1.04
C MET A 95 -5.56 20.65 -1.75
N ILE A 96 -6.79 21.11 -1.46
CA ILE A 96 -8.03 20.53 -2.01
C ILE A 96 -8.29 21.01 -3.45
N ASP A 97 -8.61 20.07 -4.34
CA ASP A 97 -9.14 20.33 -5.68
C ASP A 97 -10.66 20.51 -5.63
N TYR A 98 -11.10 21.74 -5.37
CA TYR A 98 -12.52 22.10 -5.28
C TYR A 98 -13.30 21.94 -6.61
N ARG A 99 -12.61 21.71 -7.74
CA ARG A 99 -13.26 21.42 -9.03
C ARG A 99 -13.65 19.95 -9.16
N SER A 100 -13.03 19.06 -8.39
CA SER A 100 -13.36 17.63 -8.39
C SER A 100 -14.66 17.38 -7.60
N LYS A 101 -15.49 16.45 -8.10
CA LYS A 101 -16.79 16.11 -7.48
C LYS A 101 -16.67 15.69 -6.00
N HIS A 102 -15.62 14.94 -5.68
CA HIS A 102 -15.37 14.41 -4.34
C HIS A 102 -14.29 15.19 -3.57
N ARG A 103 -13.86 16.36 -4.07
CA ARG A 103 -12.89 17.26 -3.42
C ARG A 103 -11.58 16.59 -2.98
N ARG A 104 -10.99 15.76 -3.83
CA ARG A 104 -9.68 15.13 -3.57
C ARG A 104 -8.56 16.15 -3.35
N ILE A 105 -7.42 15.66 -2.84
CA ILE A 105 -6.16 16.43 -2.86
C ILE A 105 -5.64 16.61 -4.28
N LYS A 106 -5.10 17.80 -4.56
CA LYS A 106 -4.33 18.10 -5.76
C LYS A 106 -3.03 17.29 -5.73
N HIS A 107 -2.85 16.43 -6.70
CA HIS A 107 -1.62 15.64 -6.87
C HIS A 107 -1.45 15.28 -8.35
N ASN A 108 -0.22 14.90 -8.71
CA ASN A 108 0.04 14.31 -10.01
C ASN A 108 -0.26 12.81 -9.95
N LYS A 109 -0.79 12.24 -11.04
CA LYS A 109 -1.04 10.81 -11.10
C LYS A 109 0.25 10.02 -10.80
N PRO A 110 0.29 9.17 -9.77
CA PRO A 110 1.48 8.43 -9.40
C PRO A 110 1.80 7.38 -10.47
N VAL A 111 3.10 7.13 -10.69
CA VAL A 111 3.57 6.08 -11.61
C VAL A 111 3.05 4.69 -11.23
N TRP A 112 2.78 4.50 -9.93
CA TRP A 112 2.24 3.27 -9.35
C TRP A 112 0.76 3.02 -9.71
N CYS A 113 0.05 4.01 -10.24
CA CYS A 113 -1.33 3.89 -10.73
C CYS A 113 -1.41 4.00 -12.28
N ASP A 114 -0.28 3.92 -12.97
CA ASP A 114 -0.19 4.02 -14.43
C ASP A 114 0.37 2.71 -15.03
N LYS A 115 -0.52 1.89 -15.61
CA LYS A 115 -0.16 0.61 -16.23
C LYS A 115 0.91 0.70 -17.32
N ASN A 116 1.05 1.85 -17.96
CA ASN A 116 2.06 2.04 -19.01
C ASN A 116 3.45 2.35 -18.42
N LYS A 117 3.51 2.82 -17.17
CA LYS A 117 4.75 3.22 -16.50
C LYS A 117 5.20 2.24 -15.42
N ILE A 118 4.28 1.41 -14.90
CA ILE A 118 4.52 0.52 -13.77
C ILE A 118 5.70 -0.44 -14.00
N HIS A 119 5.82 -1.01 -15.20
CA HIS A 119 6.97 -1.88 -15.56
C HIS A 119 8.31 -1.13 -15.45
N THR A 120 8.35 0.12 -15.91
CA THR A 120 9.54 0.96 -15.82
C THR A 120 9.82 1.37 -14.38
N ALA A 121 8.78 1.62 -13.58
CA ALA A 121 8.92 1.94 -12.15
C ALA A 121 9.56 0.78 -11.39
N PHE A 122 9.05 -0.45 -11.55
CA PHE A 122 9.64 -1.66 -10.96
C PHE A 122 11.08 -1.89 -11.42
N ASN A 123 11.37 -1.76 -12.71
CA ASN A 123 12.72 -1.92 -13.22
C ASN A 123 13.71 -0.94 -12.56
N LYS A 124 13.31 0.32 -12.38
CA LYS A 124 14.15 1.31 -11.70
C LYS A 124 14.29 1.04 -10.20
N LEU A 125 13.22 0.58 -9.55
CA LEU A 125 13.19 0.22 -8.13
C LEU A 125 14.15 -0.95 -7.86
N PHE A 126 14.05 -2.04 -8.61
CA PHE A 126 14.92 -3.20 -8.44
C PHE A 126 16.38 -2.87 -8.77
N LYS A 127 16.63 -2.10 -9.83
CA LYS A 127 17.98 -1.60 -10.12
C LYS A 127 18.59 -0.83 -8.96
N LYS A 128 17.80 0.05 -8.32
CA LYS A 128 18.27 0.86 -7.19
C LYS A 128 18.72 -0.03 -6.02
N PHE A 129 17.95 -1.08 -5.73
CA PHE A 129 18.18 -1.96 -4.57
C PHE A 129 18.84 -3.30 -4.94
N GLN A 130 19.46 -3.40 -6.12
CA GLN A 130 20.03 -4.64 -6.64
C GLN A 130 21.10 -5.29 -5.75
N ASN A 131 21.73 -4.52 -4.84
CA ASN A 131 22.75 -5.02 -3.92
C ASN A 131 22.18 -5.53 -2.58
N ALA A 132 20.86 -5.49 -2.38
CA ALA A 132 20.17 -5.98 -1.18
C ALA A 132 19.34 -7.22 -1.53
N VAL A 133 18.99 -8.08 -0.58
CA VAL A 133 17.89 -9.04 -0.77
C VAL A 133 16.61 -8.25 -1.06
N ILE A 134 15.88 -8.63 -2.12
CA ILE A 134 14.65 -7.96 -2.52
C ILE A 134 13.47 -8.86 -2.18
N VAL A 135 12.55 -8.38 -1.36
CA VAL A 135 11.28 -9.05 -1.05
C VAL A 135 10.15 -8.18 -1.56
N VAL A 136 9.32 -8.70 -2.46
CA VAL A 136 8.18 -7.98 -3.02
C VAL A 136 6.90 -8.66 -2.58
N SER A 137 6.09 -7.94 -1.81
CA SER A 137 4.69 -8.29 -1.56
C SER A 137 3.88 -7.89 -2.78
N TYR A 138 3.07 -8.82 -3.28
CA TYR A 138 2.30 -8.61 -4.50
C TYR A 138 1.02 -9.41 -4.55
N ARG A 139 0.06 -8.96 -5.37
CA ARG A 139 -1.17 -9.71 -5.64
C ARG A 139 -1.12 -10.39 -6.99
N SER A 140 -1.61 -11.62 -7.08
CA SER A 140 -1.61 -12.39 -8.33
C SER A 140 -2.45 -11.75 -9.46
N ASP A 141 -3.41 -10.89 -9.11
CA ASP A 141 -4.25 -10.13 -10.05
C ASP A 141 -3.71 -8.73 -10.39
N GLY A 142 -2.48 -8.42 -9.98
CA GLY A 142 -1.82 -7.14 -10.23
C GLY A 142 -1.30 -6.97 -11.66
N ILE A 143 -1.03 -5.71 -12.04
CA ILE A 143 -0.28 -5.31 -13.24
C ILE A 143 0.99 -4.59 -12.80
N PRO A 144 2.21 -5.09 -13.14
CA PRO A 144 2.51 -6.26 -13.98
C PRO A 144 2.03 -7.58 -13.40
N SER A 145 1.85 -8.60 -14.25
CA SER A 145 1.62 -9.97 -13.77
C SER A 145 2.83 -10.50 -13.00
N ILE A 146 2.64 -11.54 -12.19
CA ILE A 146 3.73 -12.18 -11.43
C ILE A 146 4.88 -12.60 -12.35
N GLU A 147 4.59 -13.20 -13.51
CA GLU A 147 5.59 -13.65 -14.47
C GLU A 147 6.40 -12.48 -15.03
N ASN A 148 5.73 -11.37 -15.36
CA ASN A 148 6.40 -10.16 -15.85
C ASN A 148 7.24 -9.50 -14.74
N LEU A 149 6.73 -9.49 -13.51
CA LEU A 149 7.43 -8.91 -12.36
C LEU A 149 8.69 -9.72 -12.03
N THR A 150 8.57 -11.06 -12.03
CA THR A 150 9.69 -12.01 -11.91
C THR A 150 10.72 -11.76 -13.00
N GLY A 151 10.32 -11.66 -14.26
CA GLY A 151 11.26 -11.39 -15.37
C GLY A 151 11.95 -10.01 -15.30
N ILE A 152 11.34 -9.02 -14.63
CA ILE A 152 12.04 -7.75 -14.34
C ILE A 152 13.05 -7.94 -13.19
N LEU A 153 12.70 -8.69 -12.15
CA LEU A 153 13.55 -8.96 -10.99
C LEU A 153 14.78 -9.81 -11.36
N GLU A 154 14.62 -10.80 -12.22
CA GLU A 154 15.69 -11.69 -12.72
C GLU A 154 16.82 -10.94 -13.44
N LYS A 155 16.56 -9.72 -13.94
CA LYS A 155 17.62 -8.86 -14.51
C LYS A 155 18.65 -8.40 -13.48
N TYR A 156 18.27 -8.41 -12.20
CA TYR A 156 19.04 -7.87 -11.09
C TYR A 156 19.36 -8.93 -10.05
N LYS A 157 18.64 -10.06 -10.04
CA LYS A 157 18.77 -11.14 -9.07
C LYS A 157 18.89 -12.50 -9.76
N PRO A 158 19.99 -13.24 -9.55
CA PRO A 158 20.21 -14.55 -10.17
C PRO A 158 19.22 -15.61 -9.70
N ILE A 159 18.69 -15.48 -8.49
CA ILE A 159 17.72 -16.42 -7.92
C ILE A 159 16.47 -15.63 -7.56
N VAL A 160 15.33 -16.01 -8.13
CA VAL A 160 14.01 -15.52 -7.73
C VAL A 160 13.15 -16.68 -7.27
N ARG A 161 12.64 -16.59 -6.04
CA ARG A 161 11.71 -17.55 -5.46
C ARG A 161 10.35 -16.90 -5.28
N GLU A 162 9.31 -17.67 -5.54
CA GLU A 162 7.94 -17.25 -5.36
C GLU A 162 7.29 -18.08 -4.25
N ALA A 163 6.64 -17.42 -3.30
CA ALA A 163 5.77 -18.05 -2.32
C ALA A 163 4.35 -17.50 -2.47
N ARG A 164 3.36 -18.38 -2.42
CA ARG A 164 1.94 -18.01 -2.49
C ARG A 164 1.26 -18.34 -1.17
N TYR A 165 0.45 -17.41 -0.69
CA TYR A 165 -0.45 -17.66 0.43
C TYR A 165 -1.84 -17.98 -0.13
N GLU A 166 -2.44 -19.08 0.34
CA GLU A 166 -3.70 -19.60 -0.21
C GLU A 166 -4.83 -18.54 -0.24
N SER A 167 -5.69 -18.67 -1.25
CA SER A 167 -6.76 -17.75 -1.65
C SER A 167 -7.51 -17.07 -0.48
N TYR A 168 -7.20 -15.80 -0.22
CA TYR A 168 -8.01 -14.98 0.68
C TYR A 168 -9.25 -14.51 -0.08
N LYS A 169 -10.37 -15.21 0.09
CA LYS A 169 -11.64 -14.81 -0.49
C LYS A 169 -12.23 -13.66 0.31
N TYR A 170 -12.01 -12.43 -0.15
CA TYR A 170 -12.76 -11.28 0.37
C TYR A 170 -14.26 -11.56 0.23
N VAL A 171 -15.02 -11.36 1.31
CA VAL A 171 -16.46 -11.71 1.43
C VAL A 171 -17.32 -11.10 0.30
N LEU A 172 -16.81 -10.05 -0.36
CA LEU A 172 -17.48 -9.31 -1.43
C LEU A 172 -16.78 -9.41 -2.80
N SER A 173 -15.70 -10.20 -2.94
CA SER A 173 -14.99 -10.40 -4.21
C SER A 173 -15.49 -11.66 -4.93
N ASN A 174 -15.85 -11.52 -6.20
CA ASN A 174 -16.09 -12.66 -7.10
C ASN A 174 -14.79 -13.22 -7.69
N ASN A 175 -13.65 -12.55 -7.47
CA ASN A 175 -12.34 -12.93 -8.02
C ASN A 175 -11.49 -13.63 -6.95
N ASN A 176 -10.86 -14.74 -7.35
CA ASN A 176 -9.84 -15.43 -6.55
C ASN A 176 -8.49 -14.75 -6.79
N SER A 177 -8.16 -13.77 -5.94
CA SER A 177 -6.81 -13.20 -5.87
C SER A 177 -6.00 -13.90 -4.78
N GLU A 178 -4.72 -14.14 -5.05
CA GLU A 178 -3.77 -14.71 -4.10
C GLU A 178 -2.74 -13.65 -3.73
N GLU A 179 -2.31 -13.67 -2.47
CA GLU A 179 -1.16 -12.88 -2.03
C GLU A 179 0.11 -13.67 -2.36
N CYS A 180 1.07 -13.01 -2.98
CA CYS A 180 2.32 -13.56 -3.47
C CYS A 180 3.50 -12.81 -2.87
N LEU A 181 4.57 -13.53 -2.59
CA LEU A 181 5.84 -12.99 -2.14
C LEU A 181 6.93 -13.41 -3.14
N LEU A 182 7.56 -12.44 -3.79
CA LEU A 182 8.74 -12.69 -4.63
C LEU A 182 10.01 -12.35 -3.84
N VAL A 183 10.95 -13.28 -3.79
CA VAL A 183 12.22 -13.16 -3.06
C VAL A 183 13.37 -13.28 -4.04
N GLY A 184 14.05 -12.15 -4.29
CA GLY A 184 15.24 -12.05 -5.13
C GLY A 184 16.51 -12.11 -4.29
N LEU A 185 17.34 -13.13 -4.54
CA LEU A 185 18.57 -13.45 -3.81
C LEU A 185 19.79 -13.37 -4.73
N ASP A 186 20.96 -13.14 -4.12
CA ASP A 186 22.26 -13.25 -4.79
C ASP A 186 22.74 -14.71 -4.76
N GLU A 187 23.75 -15.08 -5.56
CA GLU A 187 24.21 -16.49 -5.69
C GLU A 187 24.69 -17.12 -4.38
N ASN A 188 25.03 -16.30 -3.38
CA ASN A 188 25.51 -16.71 -2.05
C ASN A 188 24.46 -16.52 -0.94
N GLY A 189 23.21 -16.19 -1.28
CA GLY A 189 22.13 -15.83 -0.34
C GLY A 189 21.06 -16.90 -0.14
#